data_AF-A0AA36UIU5-F1
#
_entry.id   AF-A0AA36UIU5-F1
#
_cell.length_a   1.000
_cell.length_b   1.000
_cell.length_c   1.000
_cell.angle_alpha   90.00
_cell.angle_beta   90.00
_cell.angle_gamma   90.00
#
_symmetry.space_group_name_H-M   'P 1'
#
loop_
_entity.id
_entity.type
_entity.pdbx_description
1 polymer ?
#
loop_
_entity_poly.entity_id
_entity_poly.type
_entity_poly.pdbx_seq_one_letter_code
_entity_poly.pdbx_strand_id
1 'polypeptide(L)'
;MLMNSSAILPPAMLGILGGGQLGRMFTVAAKTMGYKVTVLDPDPNAPAAEFADRHLCAPFDDQAALDELAKCAAVTTEFENVNADAMRFLAKHTNVSPSGDCVAIAQNRIQEKAWIRKAGLQTAPYQAVCRSDDISEESAQFLPGILKTATLGYDGKGQIRVKTVDELKAAFAEHGGVDCVLEKMVDLRGEISVIVCRLNDENVQTFDPAENIHENGILAYSIVPARLSADVQQQARQMAQRLADELDYVGVLAVEMFVVGDTHELVVNEIAPRPHNSGHHTLDACAADQFQQQVRIMCNLPPADTKLLSSCCMANILGGVWQEDGGEPNWLPLQSHPNAHLHLYGKKAARKGRKMGHFTVLSADADTAFEAAGKLHQSL
;
A
#
# COMPACT_ATOMS: atom_id res chain seq x y z
N MET A 1 -12.05 -20.76 -10.88
CA MET A 1 -13.16 -19.98 -11.45
C MET A 1 -12.69 -19.46 -12.80
N LEU A 2 -13.52 -19.54 -13.84
CA LEU A 2 -13.18 -19.06 -15.18
C LEU A 2 -12.98 -17.54 -15.12
N MET A 3 -11.74 -17.06 -15.09
CA MET A 3 -11.48 -15.68 -15.49
C MET A 3 -11.99 -15.56 -16.91
N ASN A 4 -13.01 -14.74 -17.11
CA ASN A 4 -13.49 -14.43 -18.45
C ASN A 4 -12.33 -13.70 -19.14
N SER A 5 -11.60 -14.40 -20.00
CA SER A 5 -10.31 -13.97 -20.56
C SER A 5 -10.44 -12.81 -21.55
N SER A 6 -11.65 -12.32 -21.78
CA SER A 6 -11.90 -11.15 -22.61
C SER A 6 -11.56 -9.87 -21.86
N ALA A 7 -10.82 -8.98 -22.53
CA ALA A 7 -10.61 -7.61 -22.09
C ALA A 7 -11.94 -6.90 -21.82
N ILE A 8 -12.03 -6.22 -20.68
CA ILE A 8 -13.12 -5.30 -20.37
C ILE A 8 -12.72 -3.95 -20.95
N LEU A 9 -13.58 -3.37 -21.80
CA LEU A 9 -13.29 -2.13 -22.52
C LEU A 9 -14.24 -0.99 -22.11
N PRO A 10 -13.84 0.28 -22.31
CA PRO A 10 -14.73 1.42 -22.10
C PRO A 10 -16.00 1.33 -22.97
N PRO A 11 -17.16 1.82 -22.50
CA PRO A 11 -17.39 2.56 -21.27
C PRO A 11 -17.96 1.69 -20.13
N ALA A 12 -17.39 0.48 -19.91
CA ALA A 12 -17.85 -0.42 -18.85
C ALA A 12 -17.86 0.24 -17.46
N MET A 13 -18.73 -0.26 -16.58
CA MET A 13 -18.81 0.17 -15.18
C MET A 13 -17.83 -0.66 -14.34
N LEU A 14 -16.90 0.00 -13.66
CA LEU A 14 -15.97 -0.60 -12.70
C LEU A 14 -16.46 -0.32 -11.28
N GLY A 15 -16.23 -1.26 -10.37
CA GLY A 15 -16.57 -1.13 -8.96
C GLY A 15 -15.32 -0.96 -8.10
N ILE A 16 -15.43 -0.23 -7.00
CA ILE A 16 -14.40 -0.15 -5.98
C ILE A 16 -14.98 -0.22 -4.57
N LEU A 17 -14.42 -1.11 -3.76
CA LEU A 17 -14.67 -1.22 -2.32
C LEU A 17 -13.73 -0.26 -1.58
N GLY A 18 -14.33 0.70 -0.88
CA GLY A 18 -13.63 1.82 -0.24
C GLY A 18 -13.61 3.06 -1.10
N GLY A 19 -13.74 4.21 -0.45
CA GLY A 19 -13.85 5.52 -1.08
C GLY A 19 -12.88 6.55 -0.52
N GLY A 20 -11.80 6.12 0.13
CA GLY A 20 -10.68 6.95 0.55
C GLY A 20 -9.86 7.53 -0.60
N GLN A 21 -8.65 8.00 -0.28
CA GLN A 21 -7.79 8.68 -1.27
C GLN A 21 -7.30 7.77 -2.39
N LEU A 22 -7.12 6.47 -2.12
CA LEU A 22 -6.63 5.51 -3.11
C LEU A 22 -7.73 5.23 -4.13
N GLY A 23 -8.97 5.09 -3.65
CA GLY A 23 -10.17 4.99 -4.45
C GLY A 23 -10.43 6.26 -5.25
N ARG A 24 -10.17 7.45 -4.69
CA ARG A 24 -10.25 8.72 -5.44
C ARG A 24 -9.32 8.72 -6.64
N MET A 25 -8.04 8.38 -6.44
CA MET A 25 -7.05 8.36 -7.53
C MET A 25 -7.36 7.25 -8.55
N PHE A 26 -7.84 6.08 -8.10
CA PHE A 26 -8.39 5.06 -8.98
C PHE A 26 -9.55 5.57 -9.83
N THR A 27 -10.54 6.23 -9.23
CA THR A 27 -11.70 6.76 -9.95
C THR A 27 -11.28 7.77 -11.01
N VAL A 28 -10.33 8.67 -10.69
CA VAL A 28 -9.77 9.62 -11.67
C VAL A 28 -9.09 8.89 -12.84
N ALA A 29 -8.26 7.88 -12.56
CA ALA A 29 -7.60 7.10 -13.60
C ALA A 29 -8.62 6.36 -14.50
N ALA A 30 -9.60 5.67 -13.90
CA ALA A 30 -10.65 4.94 -14.61
C ALA A 30 -11.48 5.87 -15.51
N LYS A 31 -11.88 7.04 -15.00
CA LYS A 31 -12.65 8.05 -15.75
C LYS A 31 -11.84 8.62 -16.90
N THR A 32 -10.55 8.89 -16.69
CA THR A 32 -9.63 9.36 -17.75
C THR A 32 -9.51 8.33 -18.87
N MET A 33 -9.56 7.03 -18.54
CA MET A 33 -9.55 5.92 -19.50
C MET A 33 -10.93 5.63 -20.14
N GLY A 34 -11.97 6.41 -19.81
CA GLY A 34 -13.30 6.29 -20.40
C GLY A 34 -14.25 5.32 -19.71
N TYR A 35 -13.87 4.74 -18.56
CA TYR A 35 -14.75 3.89 -17.76
C TYR A 35 -15.70 4.71 -16.89
N LYS A 36 -16.77 4.05 -16.44
CA LYS A 36 -17.63 4.54 -15.36
C LYS A 36 -17.24 3.89 -14.05
N VAL A 37 -17.54 4.51 -12.91
CA VAL A 37 -17.16 3.99 -11.59
C VAL A 37 -18.32 4.00 -10.60
N THR A 38 -18.54 2.87 -9.93
CA THR A 38 -19.36 2.73 -8.72
C THR A 38 -18.45 2.57 -7.50
N VAL A 39 -18.60 3.44 -6.50
CA VAL A 39 -17.89 3.38 -5.21
C VAL A 39 -18.83 2.85 -4.14
N LEU A 40 -18.38 1.89 -3.33
CA LEU A 40 -19.03 1.48 -2.08
C LEU A 40 -18.20 1.95 -0.89
N ASP A 41 -18.73 2.89 -0.11
CA ASP A 41 -18.09 3.40 1.12
C ASP A 41 -19.15 3.94 2.09
N PRO A 42 -19.06 3.68 3.40
CA PRO A 42 -20.04 4.15 4.38
C PRO A 42 -19.98 5.67 4.65
N ASP A 43 -18.90 6.37 4.30
CA ASP A 43 -18.80 7.82 4.47
C ASP A 43 -19.57 8.55 3.35
N PRO A 44 -20.63 9.33 3.67
CA PRO A 44 -21.34 10.14 2.67
C PRO A 44 -20.45 11.19 1.99
N ASN A 45 -19.27 11.48 2.56
CA ASN A 45 -18.27 12.41 2.02
C ASN A 45 -16.97 11.69 1.60
N ALA A 46 -17.06 10.39 1.28
CA ALA A 46 -15.92 9.61 0.83
C ALA A 46 -15.19 10.32 -0.34
N PRO A 47 -13.87 10.58 -0.26
CA PRO A 47 -13.10 11.24 -1.32
C PRO A 47 -13.32 10.73 -2.75
N ALA A 48 -13.52 9.42 -2.93
CA ALA A 48 -13.75 8.81 -4.24
C ALA A 48 -15.16 9.07 -4.80
N ALA A 49 -16.16 9.25 -3.92
CA ALA A 49 -17.53 9.50 -4.31
C ALA A 49 -17.69 10.83 -5.05
N GLU A 50 -16.81 11.81 -4.81
CA GLU A 50 -16.78 13.09 -5.52
C GLU A 50 -16.59 12.96 -7.04
N PHE A 51 -15.99 11.86 -7.52
CA PHE A 51 -15.70 11.61 -8.95
C PHE A 51 -16.48 10.43 -9.55
N ALA A 52 -17.21 9.69 -8.72
CA ALA A 52 -17.88 8.46 -9.12
C ALA A 52 -19.16 8.74 -9.92
N ASP A 53 -19.53 7.81 -10.80
CA ASP A 53 -20.84 7.83 -11.47
C ASP A 53 -21.96 7.37 -10.52
N ARG A 54 -21.61 6.55 -9.52
CA ARG A 54 -22.53 6.08 -8.48
C ARG A 54 -21.80 5.90 -7.16
N HIS A 55 -22.39 6.37 -6.07
CA HIS A 55 -21.95 6.11 -4.70
C HIS A 55 -22.99 5.27 -3.97
N LEU A 56 -22.58 4.09 -3.52
CA LEU A 56 -23.31 3.22 -2.62
C LEU A 56 -22.87 3.57 -1.19
N CYS A 57 -23.62 4.45 -0.52
CA CYS A 57 -23.33 4.87 0.84
C CYS A 57 -23.82 3.82 1.84
N ALA A 58 -23.05 2.75 2.05
CA ALA A 58 -23.40 1.63 2.90
C ALA A 58 -22.14 0.97 3.51
N PRO A 59 -22.29 0.18 4.61
CA PRO A 59 -21.22 -0.68 5.11
C PRO A 59 -20.67 -1.63 4.04
N PHE A 60 -19.40 -2.02 4.19
CA PHE A 60 -18.72 -2.90 3.22
C PHE A 60 -19.27 -4.33 3.15
N ASP A 61 -20.06 -4.74 4.15
CA ASP A 61 -20.73 -6.04 4.27
C ASP A 61 -22.24 -5.95 4.01
N ASP A 62 -22.76 -4.80 3.58
CA ASP A 62 -24.17 -4.65 3.22
C ASP A 62 -24.49 -5.46 1.95
N GLN A 63 -25.35 -6.47 2.10
CA GLN A 63 -25.67 -7.40 1.01
C GLN A 63 -26.29 -6.71 -0.20
N ALA A 64 -27.18 -5.72 0.00
CA ALA A 64 -27.83 -5.04 -1.11
C ALA A 64 -26.83 -4.17 -1.89
N ALA A 65 -25.91 -3.50 -1.20
CA ALA A 65 -24.82 -2.76 -1.83
C ALA A 65 -23.86 -3.69 -2.59
N LEU A 66 -23.53 -4.86 -2.03
CA LEU A 66 -22.70 -5.86 -2.71
C LEU A 66 -23.39 -6.44 -3.95
N ASP A 67 -24.70 -6.68 -3.91
CA ASP A 67 -25.50 -7.11 -5.07
C ASP A 67 -25.49 -6.05 -6.19
N GLU A 68 -25.51 -4.76 -5.82
CA GLU A 68 -25.38 -3.66 -6.78
C GLU A 68 -23.96 -3.55 -7.35
N LEU A 69 -22.93 -3.72 -6.51
CA LEU A 69 -21.54 -3.68 -6.92
C LEU A 69 -21.17 -4.87 -7.83
N ALA A 70 -21.77 -6.04 -7.60
CA ALA A 70 -21.62 -7.24 -8.42
C ALA A 70 -22.07 -7.06 -9.88
N LYS A 71 -22.85 -6.02 -10.18
CA LYS A 71 -23.27 -5.67 -11.56
C LYS A 71 -22.17 -4.95 -12.35
N CYS A 72 -21.09 -4.51 -11.70
CA CYS A 72 -19.94 -3.92 -12.37
C CYS A 72 -19.21 -5.00 -13.19
N ALA A 73 -18.54 -4.60 -14.26
CA ALA A 73 -17.78 -5.50 -15.12
C ALA A 73 -16.53 -6.07 -14.41
N ALA A 74 -15.94 -5.30 -13.50
CA ALA A 74 -14.90 -5.74 -12.59
C ALA A 74 -14.94 -4.90 -11.30
N VAL A 75 -14.42 -5.45 -10.20
CA VAL A 75 -14.36 -4.80 -8.88
C VAL A 75 -12.96 -4.89 -8.28
N THR A 76 -12.49 -3.81 -7.69
CA THR A 76 -11.23 -3.74 -6.91
C THR A 76 -11.49 -3.25 -5.49
N THR A 77 -10.45 -3.24 -4.66
CA THR A 77 -10.44 -2.61 -3.32
C THR A 77 -9.36 -1.53 -3.25
N GLU A 78 -9.51 -0.58 -2.33
CA GLU A 78 -8.52 0.47 -2.06
C GLU A 78 -7.92 0.47 -0.65
N PHE A 79 -8.37 -0.39 0.26
CA PHE A 79 -7.86 -0.43 1.64
C PHE A 79 -7.59 -1.85 2.13
N GLU A 80 -6.63 -1.99 3.04
CA GLU A 80 -6.09 -3.28 3.50
C GLU A 80 -7.05 -4.06 4.41
N ASN A 81 -7.93 -3.38 5.14
CA ASN A 81 -8.90 -4.00 6.05
C ASN A 81 -10.27 -4.24 5.39
N VAL A 82 -10.32 -4.35 4.05
CA VAL A 82 -11.56 -4.66 3.34
C VAL A 82 -12.06 -6.05 3.73
N ASN A 83 -13.38 -6.22 3.74
CA ASN A 83 -13.98 -7.52 4.03
C ASN A 83 -13.62 -8.52 2.89
N ALA A 84 -12.69 -9.43 3.17
CA ALA A 84 -12.26 -10.46 2.23
C ALA A 84 -13.42 -11.36 1.78
N ASP A 85 -14.40 -11.61 2.65
CA ASP A 85 -15.60 -12.39 2.31
C ASP A 85 -16.53 -11.65 1.36
N ALA A 86 -16.62 -10.32 1.48
CA ALA A 86 -17.32 -9.49 0.49
C ALA A 86 -16.66 -9.60 -0.89
N MET A 87 -15.32 -9.59 -0.96
CA MET A 87 -14.59 -9.80 -2.21
C MET A 87 -14.81 -11.22 -2.78
N ARG A 88 -14.79 -12.26 -1.93
CA ARG A 88 -15.12 -13.64 -2.34
C ARG A 88 -16.55 -13.77 -2.83
N PHE A 89 -17.50 -13.04 -2.22
CA PHE A 89 -18.88 -12.98 -2.68
C PHE A 89 -18.95 -12.37 -4.08
N LEU A 90 -18.36 -11.19 -4.29
CA LEU A 90 -18.33 -10.51 -5.59
C LEU A 90 -17.68 -11.37 -6.68
N ALA A 91 -16.62 -12.11 -6.35
CA ALA A 91 -15.92 -13.00 -7.28
C ALA A 91 -16.79 -14.15 -7.82
N LYS A 92 -17.94 -14.43 -7.20
CA LYS A 92 -18.93 -15.39 -7.74
C LYS A 92 -19.73 -14.81 -8.91
N HIS A 93 -19.70 -13.49 -9.10
CA HIS A 93 -20.59 -12.77 -10.02
C HIS A 93 -19.84 -11.90 -11.04
N THR A 94 -18.65 -11.41 -10.70
CA THR A 94 -17.86 -10.51 -11.54
C THR A 94 -16.36 -10.72 -11.35
N ASN A 95 -15.54 -10.10 -12.21
CA ASN A 95 -14.08 -10.13 -12.05
C ASN A 95 -13.68 -9.33 -10.82
N VAL A 96 -12.89 -9.92 -9.92
CA VAL A 96 -12.39 -9.25 -8.70
C VAL A 96 -10.86 -9.35 -8.67
N SER A 97 -10.20 -8.20 -8.56
CA SER A 97 -8.73 -8.11 -8.53
C SER A 97 -8.30 -7.04 -7.52
N PRO A 98 -7.44 -7.38 -6.53
CA PRO A 98 -6.94 -8.73 -6.24
C PRO A 98 -8.01 -9.68 -5.71
N SER A 99 -7.69 -10.96 -5.55
CA SER A 99 -8.60 -11.91 -4.93
C SER A 99 -8.78 -11.60 -3.43
N GLY A 100 -9.95 -11.95 -2.88
CA GLY A 100 -10.19 -11.85 -1.43
C GLY A 100 -9.21 -12.73 -0.60
N ASP A 101 -8.68 -13.80 -1.18
CA ASP A 101 -7.69 -14.66 -0.52
C ASP A 101 -6.33 -13.97 -0.39
N CYS A 102 -5.86 -13.26 -1.43
CA CYS A 102 -4.65 -12.46 -1.35
C CYS A 102 -4.76 -11.37 -0.28
N VAL A 103 -5.93 -10.73 -0.18
CA VAL A 103 -6.22 -9.74 0.86
C VAL A 103 -6.20 -10.37 2.25
N ALA A 104 -6.88 -11.52 2.43
CA ALA A 104 -6.92 -12.21 3.71
C ALA A 104 -5.52 -12.64 4.21
N ILE A 105 -4.62 -13.01 3.29
CA ILE A 105 -3.23 -13.32 3.60
C ILE A 105 -2.51 -12.08 4.16
N ALA A 106 -2.62 -10.93 3.49
CA ALA A 106 -1.97 -9.69 3.93
C ALA A 106 -2.56 -9.13 5.23
N GLN A 107 -3.82 -9.46 5.55
CA GLN A 107 -4.48 -9.06 6.80
C GLN A 107 -3.94 -9.80 8.03
N ASN A 108 -3.19 -10.90 7.85
CA ASN A 108 -2.66 -11.71 8.94
C ASN A 108 -1.14 -11.88 8.82
N ARG A 109 -0.38 -11.22 9.70
CA ARG A 109 1.11 -11.22 9.71
C ARG A 109 1.72 -12.62 9.80
N ILE A 110 1.05 -13.58 10.45
CA ILE A 110 1.53 -14.98 10.51
C ILE A 110 1.44 -15.61 9.11
N GLN A 111 0.28 -15.47 8.45
CA GLN A 111 0.04 -16.00 7.11
C GLN A 111 0.91 -15.30 6.06
N GLU A 112 0.98 -13.97 6.11
CA GLU A 112 1.83 -13.14 5.27
C GLU A 112 3.28 -13.63 5.31
N LYS A 113 3.89 -13.74 6.50
CA LYS A 113 5.27 -14.22 6.62
C LYS A 113 5.45 -15.68 6.21
N ALA A 114 4.44 -16.53 6.42
CA ALA A 114 4.47 -17.90 5.93
C ALA A 114 4.50 -17.93 4.39
N TRP A 115 3.73 -17.08 3.72
CA TRP A 115 3.74 -16.95 2.26
C TRP A 115 5.04 -16.37 1.71
N ILE A 116 5.61 -15.36 2.37
CA ILE A 116 6.93 -14.83 2.01
C ILE A 116 8.00 -15.94 2.07
N ARG A 117 8.00 -16.75 3.14
CA ARG A 117 8.92 -17.89 3.26
C ARG A 117 8.64 -18.98 2.22
N LYS A 118 7.37 -19.25 1.90
CA LYS A 118 6.97 -20.18 0.83
C LYS A 118 7.51 -19.74 -0.53
N ALA A 119 7.50 -18.43 -0.80
CA ALA A 119 8.13 -17.82 -1.97
C ALA A 119 9.67 -17.89 -1.94
N GLY A 120 10.29 -18.51 -0.92
CA GLY A 120 11.74 -18.61 -0.78
C GLY A 120 12.43 -17.27 -0.50
N LEU A 121 11.69 -16.31 0.05
CA LEU A 121 12.19 -15.00 0.44
C LEU A 121 12.40 -14.94 1.96
N GLN A 122 13.31 -14.05 2.39
CA GLN A 122 13.61 -13.85 3.80
C GLN A 122 12.73 -12.75 4.38
N THR A 123 12.36 -12.91 5.66
CA THR A 123 11.77 -11.86 6.51
C THR A 123 12.72 -11.58 7.67
N ALA A 124 12.44 -10.53 8.47
CA ALA A 124 13.00 -10.47 9.81
C ALA A 124 12.71 -11.81 10.55
N PRO A 125 13.67 -12.38 11.30
CA PRO A 125 13.43 -13.58 12.10
C PRO A 125 12.24 -13.39 13.02
N TYR A 126 11.34 -14.36 13.05
CA TYR A 126 10.09 -14.22 13.82
C TYR A 126 9.62 -15.52 14.46
N GLN A 127 8.78 -15.34 15.48
CA GLN A 127 8.03 -16.39 16.16
C GLN A 127 6.54 -16.04 16.17
N ALA A 128 5.68 -16.99 15.79
CA ALA A 128 4.24 -16.87 16.01
C ALA A 128 3.93 -17.18 17.49
N VAL A 129 3.08 -16.37 18.11
CA VAL A 129 2.67 -16.51 19.52
C VAL A 129 1.14 -16.48 19.54
N CYS A 130 0.52 -17.66 19.62
CA CYS A 130 -0.94 -17.83 19.62
C CYS A 130 -1.49 -18.15 21.01
N ARG A 131 -0.62 -18.53 21.95
CA ARG A 131 -0.95 -18.78 23.36
C ARG A 131 0.27 -18.55 24.24
N SER A 132 0.05 -18.44 25.54
CA SER A 132 1.10 -18.23 26.54
C SER A 132 2.20 -19.29 26.48
N ASP A 133 1.83 -20.54 26.20
CA ASP A 133 2.72 -21.70 26.19
C ASP A 133 3.67 -21.71 25.00
N ASP A 134 3.43 -20.88 23.98
CA ASP A 134 4.35 -20.70 22.87
C ASP A 134 5.58 -19.89 23.29
N ILE A 135 5.51 -19.15 24.41
CA ILE A 135 6.61 -18.33 24.93
C ILE A 135 7.51 -19.17 25.85
N SER A 136 8.74 -19.43 25.40
CA SER A 136 9.74 -20.23 26.13
C SER A 136 11.07 -19.48 26.26
N GLU A 137 12.09 -20.10 26.87
CA GLU A 137 13.44 -19.53 26.87
C GLU A 137 14.03 -19.41 25.45
N GLU A 138 13.60 -20.25 24.51
CA GLU A 138 14.05 -20.17 23.11
C GLU A 138 13.56 -18.90 22.40
N SER A 139 12.51 -18.26 22.91
CA SER A 139 12.05 -16.95 22.41
C SER A 139 13.11 -15.86 22.55
N ALA A 140 14.10 -16.04 23.43
CA ALA A 140 15.20 -15.10 23.62
C ALA A 140 16.02 -14.83 22.33
N GLN A 141 16.05 -15.77 21.37
CA GLN A 141 16.76 -15.59 20.11
C GLN A 141 16.19 -14.46 19.22
N PHE A 142 14.92 -14.11 19.43
CA PHE A 142 14.20 -13.04 18.72
C PHE A 142 14.25 -11.71 19.47
N LEU A 143 14.97 -11.63 20.59
CA LEU A 143 15.07 -10.43 21.42
C LEU A 143 16.42 -9.70 21.19
N PRO A 144 16.47 -8.35 21.30
CA PRO A 144 15.31 -7.46 21.43
C PRO A 144 14.41 -7.52 20.19
N GLY A 145 13.11 -7.44 20.43
CA GLY A 145 12.09 -7.67 19.42
C GLY A 145 10.88 -6.76 19.57
N ILE A 146 9.98 -6.89 18.61
CA ILE A 146 8.70 -6.18 18.58
C ILE A 146 7.61 -7.24 18.50
N LEU A 147 6.77 -7.31 19.53
CA LEU A 147 5.55 -8.11 19.50
C LEU A 147 4.48 -7.32 18.77
N LYS A 148 3.91 -7.90 17.71
CA LYS A 148 2.87 -7.27 16.88
C LYS A 148 1.63 -8.15 16.89
N THR A 149 0.43 -7.58 17.04
CA THR A 149 -0.81 -8.34 16.81
C THR A 149 -0.84 -8.86 15.37
N ALA A 150 -1.31 -10.10 15.18
CA ALA A 150 -1.29 -10.75 13.87
C ALA A 150 -2.24 -10.07 12.88
N THR A 151 -3.35 -9.51 13.36
CA THR A 151 -4.35 -8.80 12.54
C THR A 151 -4.57 -7.38 13.06
N LEU A 152 -5.18 -6.52 12.23
CA LEU A 152 -5.68 -5.17 12.58
C LEU A 152 -4.62 -4.16 13.06
N GLY A 153 -3.32 -4.47 12.92
CA GLY A 153 -2.23 -3.54 13.21
C GLY A 153 -1.88 -2.68 12.00
N TYR A 154 -1.85 -1.35 12.17
CA TYR A 154 -1.49 -0.36 11.12
C TYR A 154 -0.79 0.85 11.73
N ASP A 155 0.09 1.52 10.98
CA ASP A 155 0.83 2.73 11.39
C ASP A 155 1.41 2.65 12.83
N GLY A 156 2.03 1.50 13.19
CA GLY A 156 2.63 1.25 14.51
C GLY A 156 1.66 0.84 15.63
N LYS A 157 0.34 0.81 15.40
CA LYS A 157 -0.64 0.32 16.38
C LYS A 157 -0.57 -1.20 16.52
N GLY A 158 -0.82 -1.69 17.74
CA GLY A 158 -0.76 -3.12 18.04
C GLY A 158 0.67 -3.66 18.08
N GLN A 159 1.65 -2.81 18.42
CA GLN A 159 3.06 -3.18 18.52
C GLN A 159 3.65 -2.79 19.88
N ILE A 160 4.33 -3.72 20.55
CA ILE A 160 5.02 -3.49 21.81
C ILE A 160 6.47 -3.95 21.67
N ARG A 161 7.43 -3.06 21.98
CA ARG A 161 8.86 -3.41 22.01
C ARG A 161 9.17 -4.18 23.30
N VAL A 162 9.89 -5.29 23.16
CA VAL A 162 10.22 -6.19 24.26
C VAL A 162 11.70 -6.58 24.20
N LYS A 163 12.37 -6.59 25.34
CA LYS A 163 13.81 -6.88 25.48
C LYS A 163 14.06 -8.21 26.18
N THR A 164 13.10 -8.69 26.97
CA THR A 164 13.22 -9.91 27.77
C THR A 164 12.03 -10.82 27.56
N VAL A 165 12.17 -12.11 27.90
CA VAL A 165 11.07 -13.08 27.84
C VAL A 165 9.93 -12.70 28.78
N ASP A 166 10.22 -12.08 29.92
CA ASP A 166 9.19 -11.62 30.86
C ASP A 166 8.43 -10.41 30.30
N GLU A 167 9.12 -9.46 29.66
CA GLU A 167 8.47 -8.36 28.93
C GLU A 167 7.59 -8.89 27.79
N LEU A 168 8.03 -9.93 27.08
CA LEU A 168 7.25 -10.59 26.04
C LEU A 168 5.95 -11.21 26.60
N LYS A 169 6.02 -11.92 27.72
CA LYS A 169 4.83 -12.48 28.39
C LYS A 169 3.86 -11.38 28.82
N ALA A 170 4.38 -10.29 29.39
CA ALA A 170 3.57 -9.15 29.80
C ALA A 170 2.89 -8.48 28.60
N ALA A 171 3.63 -8.25 27.51
CA ALA A 171 3.11 -7.66 26.28
C ALA A 171 2.03 -8.53 25.62
N PHE A 172 2.20 -9.86 25.61
CA PHE A 172 1.20 -10.78 25.08
C PHE A 172 -0.10 -10.75 25.90
N ALA A 173 0.01 -10.69 27.23
CA ALA A 173 -1.14 -10.52 28.11
C ALA A 173 -1.81 -9.15 27.91
N GLU A 174 -1.05 -8.08 27.70
CA GLU A 174 -1.57 -6.73 27.40
C GLU A 174 -2.36 -6.70 26.08
N HIS A 175 -1.91 -7.45 25.06
CA HIS A 175 -2.68 -7.68 23.83
C HIS A 175 -3.89 -8.61 24.01
N GLY A 176 -4.17 -9.09 25.23
CA GLY A 176 -5.32 -9.94 25.52
C GLY A 176 -5.17 -11.38 25.06
N GLY A 177 -3.94 -11.82 24.76
CA GLY A 177 -3.65 -13.17 24.29
C GLY A 177 -4.15 -13.48 22.88
N VAL A 178 -4.43 -12.45 22.07
CA VAL A 178 -4.71 -12.63 20.63
C VAL A 178 -3.47 -13.10 19.89
N ASP A 179 -3.66 -13.72 18.74
CA ASP A 179 -2.56 -14.13 17.86
C ASP A 179 -1.59 -12.96 17.62
N CYS A 180 -0.31 -13.21 17.86
CA CYS A 180 0.77 -12.25 17.74
C CYS A 180 1.94 -12.82 16.94
N VAL A 181 2.81 -11.93 16.47
CA VAL A 181 4.11 -12.24 15.90
C VAL A 181 5.18 -11.47 16.65
N LEU A 182 6.15 -12.17 17.23
CA LEU A 182 7.37 -11.58 17.76
C LEU A 182 8.39 -11.50 16.63
N GLU A 183 8.79 -10.29 16.25
CA GLU A 183 9.81 -10.05 15.23
C GLU A 183 11.10 -9.53 15.86
N LYS A 184 12.23 -10.09 15.46
CA LYS A 184 13.54 -9.60 15.88
C LYS A 184 13.83 -8.24 15.28
N MET A 185 14.37 -7.32 16.10
CA MET A 185 14.91 -6.07 15.59
C MET A 185 16.17 -6.34 14.75
N VAL A 186 16.14 -5.95 13.48
CA VAL A 186 17.25 -6.09 12.53
C VAL A 186 18.14 -4.84 12.53
N ASP A 187 19.38 -4.95 12.04
CA ASP A 187 20.29 -3.82 11.80
C ASP A 187 19.82 -3.01 10.58
N LEU A 188 18.74 -2.25 10.77
CA LEU A 188 18.04 -1.52 9.72
C LEU A 188 18.90 -0.35 9.21
N ARG A 189 19.24 -0.37 7.92
CA ARG A 189 19.92 0.73 7.21
C ARG A 189 18.97 1.60 6.40
N GLY A 190 17.83 1.07 6.01
CA GLY A 190 16.81 1.79 5.26
C GLY A 190 15.61 0.92 4.96
N GLU A 191 14.57 1.55 4.43
CA GLU A 191 13.35 0.89 4.00
C GLU A 191 13.14 1.18 2.52
N ILE A 192 12.77 0.17 1.76
CA ILE A 192 12.40 0.34 0.36
C ILE A 192 11.07 -0.32 0.07
N SER A 193 10.44 0.04 -1.04
CA SER A 193 9.29 -0.70 -1.56
C SER A 193 9.36 -0.83 -3.07
N VAL A 194 8.83 -1.92 -3.58
CA VAL A 194 8.58 -2.12 -5.02
C VAL A 194 7.09 -2.29 -5.24
N ILE A 195 6.56 -1.54 -6.20
CA ILE A 195 5.20 -1.73 -6.71
C ILE A 195 5.26 -2.69 -7.90
N VAL A 196 4.64 -3.85 -7.77
CA VAL A 196 4.51 -4.85 -8.85
C VAL A 196 3.08 -4.86 -9.39
N CYS A 197 2.99 -4.87 -10.72
CA CYS A 197 1.76 -4.83 -11.49
C CYS A 197 1.69 -6.15 -12.27
N ARG A 198 0.94 -7.14 -11.80
CA ARG A 198 0.86 -8.48 -12.39
C ARG A 198 -0.55 -8.78 -12.86
N LEU A 199 -0.71 -9.12 -14.14
CA LEU A 199 -1.93 -9.73 -14.68
C LEU A 199 -1.82 -11.26 -14.69
N ASN A 200 -0.67 -11.79 -15.11
CA ASN A 200 -0.32 -13.22 -15.15
C ASN A 200 1.21 -13.36 -15.35
N ASP A 201 1.70 -14.60 -15.47
CA ASP A 201 3.13 -14.94 -15.61
C ASP A 201 3.84 -14.20 -16.76
N GLU A 202 3.14 -13.97 -17.88
CA GLU A 202 3.69 -13.30 -19.06
C GLU A 202 3.55 -11.77 -18.99
N ASN A 203 2.66 -11.28 -18.13
CA ASN A 203 2.23 -9.88 -18.08
C ASN A 203 2.47 -9.31 -16.69
N VAL A 204 3.72 -8.92 -16.45
CA VAL A 204 4.17 -8.34 -15.19
C VAL A 204 5.12 -7.18 -15.45
N GLN A 205 4.94 -6.11 -14.68
CA GLN A 205 5.80 -4.94 -14.66
C GLN A 205 6.09 -4.54 -13.22
N THR A 206 7.25 -3.92 -13.00
CA THR A 206 7.61 -3.34 -11.69
C THR A 206 7.99 -1.89 -11.87
N PHE A 207 7.58 -1.03 -10.95
CA PHE A 207 8.15 0.31 -10.84
C PHE A 207 9.56 0.25 -10.25
N ASP A 208 10.30 1.36 -10.41
CA ASP A 208 11.59 1.54 -9.74
C ASP A 208 11.42 1.46 -8.22
N PRO A 209 12.33 0.77 -7.48
CA PRO A 209 12.26 0.75 -6.03
C PRO A 209 12.27 2.18 -5.48
N ALA A 210 11.37 2.45 -4.56
CA ALA A 210 11.37 3.69 -3.78
C ALA A 210 12.10 3.47 -2.46
N GLU A 211 13.00 4.37 -2.09
CA GLU A 211 13.50 4.47 -0.72
C GLU A 211 12.47 5.23 0.12
N ASN A 212 12.06 4.65 1.24
CA ASN A 212 10.99 5.15 2.07
C ASN A 212 11.54 5.64 3.41
N ILE A 213 11.17 6.86 3.78
CA ILE A 213 11.49 7.45 5.09
C ILE A 213 10.20 7.56 5.89
N HIS A 214 10.17 6.90 7.05
CA HIS A 214 9.05 6.95 7.98
C HIS A 214 9.36 7.88 9.16
N GLU A 215 8.40 8.73 9.51
CA GLU A 215 8.44 9.57 10.70
C GLU A 215 7.29 9.16 11.63
N ASN A 216 7.62 8.75 12.87
CA ASN A 216 6.64 8.26 13.84
C ASN A 216 5.76 7.10 13.31
N GLY A 217 6.32 6.23 12.47
CA GLY A 217 5.61 5.09 11.89
C GLY A 217 4.67 5.45 10.72
N ILE A 218 4.75 6.69 10.20
CA ILE A 218 3.97 7.14 9.04
C ILE A 218 4.96 7.50 7.91
N LEU A 219 4.68 7.04 6.68
CA LEU A 219 5.50 7.37 5.52
C LEU A 219 5.55 8.89 5.32
N ALA A 220 6.75 9.46 5.35
CA ALA A 220 7.01 10.88 5.14
C ALA A 220 7.48 11.15 3.71
N TYR A 221 8.47 10.37 3.22
CA TYR A 221 9.06 10.55 1.90
C TYR A 221 9.22 9.22 1.15
N SER A 222 9.08 9.26 -0.17
CA SER A 222 9.46 8.18 -1.08
C SER A 222 10.35 8.74 -2.18
N ILE A 223 11.61 8.30 -2.21
CA ILE A 223 12.68 8.80 -3.08
C ILE A 223 12.92 7.79 -4.20
N VAL A 224 12.88 8.22 -5.46
CA VAL A 224 12.91 7.33 -6.63
C VAL A 224 13.88 7.87 -7.71
N PRO A 225 14.82 7.05 -8.21
CA PRO A 225 15.10 5.68 -7.78
C PRO A 225 15.68 5.62 -6.35
N ALA A 226 15.49 4.51 -5.65
CA ALA A 226 16.11 4.27 -4.34
C ALA A 226 17.63 4.45 -4.43
N ARG A 227 18.25 5.07 -3.43
CA ARG A 227 19.69 5.40 -3.42
C ARG A 227 20.55 4.19 -3.02
N LEU A 228 20.36 3.10 -3.75
CA LEU A 228 21.04 1.82 -3.61
C LEU A 228 21.72 1.45 -4.93
N SER A 229 22.65 0.50 -4.90
CA SER A 229 23.28 0.00 -6.13
C SER A 229 22.24 -0.61 -7.07
N ALA A 230 22.53 -0.57 -8.38
CA ALA A 230 21.64 -1.14 -9.39
C ALA A 230 21.34 -2.63 -9.14
N ASP A 231 22.31 -3.39 -8.63
CA ASP A 231 22.16 -4.81 -8.31
C ASP A 231 21.13 -5.03 -7.18
N VAL A 232 21.19 -4.23 -6.11
CA VAL A 232 20.22 -4.30 -5.00
C VAL A 232 18.83 -3.89 -5.47
N GLN A 233 18.73 -2.85 -6.30
CA GLN A 233 17.46 -2.44 -6.89
C GLN A 233 16.85 -3.52 -7.79
N GLN A 234 17.68 -4.19 -8.59
CA GLN A 234 17.25 -5.29 -9.44
C GLN A 234 16.80 -6.50 -8.61
N GLN A 235 17.53 -6.82 -7.54
CA GLN A 235 17.15 -7.85 -6.59
C GLN A 235 15.78 -7.56 -5.95
N ALA A 236 15.53 -6.31 -5.52
CA ALA A 236 14.25 -5.91 -4.95
C ALA A 236 13.08 -6.16 -5.93
N ARG A 237 13.25 -5.82 -7.21
CA ARG A 237 12.23 -6.09 -8.24
C ARG A 237 11.96 -7.58 -8.42
N GLN A 238 13.03 -8.39 -8.48
CA GLN A 238 12.92 -9.84 -8.60
C GLN A 238 12.22 -10.47 -7.39
N MET A 239 12.52 -10.00 -6.18
CA MET A 239 11.84 -10.44 -4.96
C MET A 239 10.34 -10.10 -4.99
N ALA A 240 9.99 -8.88 -5.40
CA ALA A 240 8.59 -8.46 -5.49
C ALA A 240 7.81 -9.25 -6.55
N GLN A 241 8.40 -9.47 -7.73
CA GLN A 241 7.83 -10.29 -8.79
C GLN A 241 7.62 -11.73 -8.33
N ARG A 242 8.62 -12.33 -7.67
CA ARG A 242 8.54 -13.71 -7.15
C ARG A 242 7.43 -13.86 -6.11
N LEU A 243 7.26 -12.88 -5.23
CA LEU A 243 6.19 -12.92 -4.23
C LEU A 243 4.80 -12.78 -4.88
N ALA A 244 4.65 -11.88 -5.86
CA ALA A 244 3.41 -11.75 -6.62
C ALA A 244 3.07 -13.04 -7.40
N ASP A 245 4.08 -13.71 -7.96
CA ASP A 245 3.93 -14.99 -8.66
C ASP A 245 3.48 -16.11 -7.71
N GLU A 246 4.15 -16.27 -6.57
CA GLU A 246 3.81 -17.30 -5.58
C GLU A 246 2.38 -17.12 -5.04
N LEU A 247 1.91 -15.88 -4.88
CA LEU A 247 0.55 -15.56 -4.45
C LEU A 247 -0.51 -15.74 -5.55
N ASP A 248 -0.10 -16.05 -6.78
CA ASP A 248 -0.89 -15.90 -8.00
C ASP A 248 -1.64 -14.56 -8.03
N TYR A 249 -0.92 -13.49 -7.68
CA TYR A 249 -1.50 -12.17 -7.48
C TYR A 249 -1.88 -11.53 -8.81
N VAL A 250 -3.11 -11.03 -8.91
CA VAL A 250 -3.61 -10.26 -10.04
C VAL A 250 -4.00 -8.87 -9.56
N GLY A 251 -3.27 -7.84 -9.98
CA GLY A 251 -3.50 -6.44 -9.63
C GLY A 251 -2.18 -5.69 -9.40
N VAL A 252 -2.27 -4.63 -8.60
CA VAL A 252 -1.13 -3.88 -8.08
C VAL A 252 -0.84 -4.28 -6.63
N LEU A 253 0.39 -4.71 -6.35
CA LEU A 253 0.88 -5.12 -5.03
C LEU A 253 2.09 -4.26 -4.66
N ALA A 254 2.12 -3.73 -3.44
CA ALA A 254 3.36 -3.21 -2.88
C ALA A 254 4.04 -4.26 -2.03
N VAL A 255 5.35 -4.39 -2.19
CA VAL A 255 6.20 -5.23 -1.35
C VAL A 255 7.19 -4.31 -0.65
N GLU A 256 7.06 -4.18 0.66
CA GLU A 256 7.97 -3.41 1.50
C GLU A 256 9.11 -4.29 1.98
N MET A 257 10.33 -3.74 1.98
CA MET A 257 11.54 -4.44 2.33
C MET A 257 12.42 -3.58 3.22
N PHE A 258 13.13 -4.24 4.13
CA PHE A 258 14.21 -3.63 4.88
C PHE A 258 15.54 -3.87 4.18
N VAL A 259 16.38 -2.85 4.20
CA VAL A 259 17.80 -2.92 3.89
C VAL A 259 18.54 -3.18 5.20
N VAL A 260 19.22 -4.30 5.32
CA VAL A 260 19.82 -4.80 6.56
C VAL A 260 21.33 -4.90 6.43
N GLY A 261 22.04 -4.36 7.42
CA GLY A 261 23.49 -4.42 7.51
C GLY A 261 24.23 -3.63 6.42
N ASP A 262 25.54 -3.55 6.55
CA ASP A 262 26.40 -2.75 5.65
C ASP A 262 26.54 -3.37 4.24
N THR A 263 26.12 -4.64 4.08
CA THR A 263 26.04 -5.34 2.79
C THR A 263 24.72 -5.07 2.05
N HIS A 264 23.79 -4.31 2.66
CA HIS A 264 22.49 -3.98 2.10
C HIS A 264 21.65 -5.21 1.72
N GLU A 265 21.62 -6.22 2.60
CA GLU A 265 20.76 -7.39 2.41
C GLU A 265 19.28 -7.00 2.48
N LEU A 266 18.48 -7.55 1.57
CA LEU A 266 17.05 -7.28 1.51
C LEU A 266 16.26 -8.37 2.24
N VAL A 267 15.38 -7.95 3.14
CA VAL A 267 14.36 -8.83 3.75
C VAL A 267 12.98 -8.20 3.58
N VAL A 268 11.98 -9.01 3.25
CA VAL A 268 10.61 -8.52 3.09
C VAL A 268 10.02 -8.22 4.47
N ASN A 269 9.45 -7.03 4.63
CA ASN A 269 8.77 -6.59 5.83
C ASN A 269 7.30 -7.03 5.81
N GLU A 270 6.54 -6.49 4.85
CA GLU A 270 5.10 -6.72 4.66
C GLU A 270 4.68 -6.46 3.19
N ILE A 271 3.45 -6.80 2.86
CA ILE A 271 2.83 -6.56 1.56
C ILE A 271 1.52 -5.78 1.69
N ALA A 272 1.23 -4.93 0.71
CA ALA A 272 -0.06 -4.26 0.58
C ALA A 272 -0.72 -4.65 -0.76
N PRO A 273 -1.80 -5.47 -0.75
CA PRO A 273 -2.47 -5.97 -1.95
C PRO A 273 -3.41 -4.89 -2.53
N ARG A 274 -2.83 -3.75 -2.90
CA ARG A 274 -3.50 -2.56 -3.44
C ARG A 274 -2.44 -1.57 -3.94
N PRO A 275 -2.85 -0.55 -4.73
CA PRO A 275 -2.07 0.68 -4.82
C PRO A 275 -1.64 1.20 -3.45
N HIS A 276 -0.41 1.69 -3.37
CA HIS A 276 0.27 2.00 -2.13
C HIS A 276 0.77 3.44 -2.08
N ASN A 277 0.96 3.96 -0.87
CA ASN A 277 1.35 5.36 -0.66
C ASN A 277 2.74 5.64 -1.24
N SER A 278 3.69 4.72 -1.06
CA SER A 278 5.03 4.85 -1.66
C SER A 278 5.04 4.86 -3.19
N GLY A 279 3.96 4.40 -3.83
CA GLY A 279 3.77 4.45 -5.27
C GLY A 279 3.16 5.75 -5.80
N HIS A 280 2.83 6.74 -4.96
CA HIS A 280 2.16 7.97 -5.42
C HIS A 280 3.01 8.80 -6.38
N HIS A 281 4.33 8.72 -6.27
CA HIS A 281 5.27 9.34 -7.22
C HIS A 281 4.97 8.97 -8.69
N THR A 282 4.39 7.79 -8.94
CA THR A 282 4.10 7.29 -10.29
C THR A 282 3.09 8.16 -11.05
N LEU A 283 2.26 8.95 -10.36
CA LEU A 283 1.32 9.89 -10.98
C LEU A 283 2.02 10.96 -11.81
N ASP A 284 3.17 11.44 -11.33
CA ASP A 284 3.87 12.58 -11.92
C ASP A 284 5.18 12.18 -12.62
N ALA A 285 5.77 11.05 -12.22
CA ALA A 285 7.13 10.68 -12.61
C ALA A 285 7.25 9.48 -13.57
N CYS A 286 6.17 8.74 -13.83
CA CYS A 286 6.22 7.50 -14.61
C CYS A 286 5.36 7.54 -15.88
N ALA A 287 5.65 6.64 -16.83
CA ALA A 287 4.91 6.51 -18.09
C ALA A 287 3.43 6.10 -17.90
N ALA A 288 3.14 5.30 -16.88
CA ALA A 288 1.80 5.03 -16.39
C ALA A 288 1.83 4.97 -14.86
N ASP A 289 0.75 5.41 -14.23
CA ASP A 289 0.66 5.41 -12.76
C ASP A 289 0.09 4.10 -12.21
N GLN A 290 0.33 3.84 -10.93
CA GLN A 290 -0.14 2.60 -10.27
C GLN A 290 -1.68 2.44 -10.31
N PHE A 291 -2.46 3.51 -10.41
CA PHE A 291 -3.91 3.45 -10.47
C PHE A 291 -4.38 3.09 -11.88
N GLN A 292 -3.76 3.66 -12.91
CA GLN A 292 -3.92 3.20 -14.29
C GLN A 292 -3.57 1.70 -14.41
N GLN A 293 -2.50 1.25 -13.77
CA GLN A 293 -2.14 -0.17 -13.77
C GLN A 293 -3.23 -1.04 -13.13
N GLN A 294 -3.81 -0.61 -11.99
CA GLN A 294 -4.93 -1.33 -11.37
C GLN A 294 -6.15 -1.41 -12.30
N VAL A 295 -6.52 -0.30 -12.96
CA VAL A 295 -7.62 -0.29 -13.95
C VAL A 295 -7.35 -1.27 -15.08
N ARG A 296 -6.12 -1.26 -15.64
CA ARG A 296 -5.75 -2.16 -16.73
C ARG A 296 -5.84 -3.62 -16.32
N ILE A 297 -5.20 -3.97 -15.21
CA ILE A 297 -5.08 -5.36 -14.78
C ILE A 297 -6.45 -5.94 -14.39
N MET A 298 -7.26 -5.21 -13.62
CA MET A 298 -8.61 -5.69 -13.27
C MET A 298 -9.53 -5.83 -14.49
N CYS A 299 -9.22 -5.12 -15.58
CA CYS A 299 -9.91 -5.20 -16.87
C CYS A 299 -9.31 -6.24 -17.84
N ASN A 300 -8.39 -7.10 -17.38
CA ASN A 300 -7.66 -8.06 -18.23
C ASN A 300 -6.90 -7.40 -19.39
N LEU A 301 -6.38 -6.19 -19.18
CA LEU A 301 -5.49 -5.51 -20.12
C LEU A 301 -4.04 -5.72 -19.68
N PRO A 302 -3.08 -5.94 -20.62
CA PRO A 302 -1.67 -6.00 -20.28
C PRO A 302 -1.21 -4.75 -19.51
N PRO A 303 -0.30 -4.88 -18.53
CA PRO A 303 0.24 -3.72 -17.83
C PRO A 303 0.89 -2.74 -18.83
N ALA A 304 0.75 -1.44 -18.56
CA ALA A 304 1.46 -0.39 -19.30
C ALA A 304 2.93 -0.32 -18.87
N ASP A 305 3.72 0.44 -19.62
CA ASP A 305 5.12 0.72 -19.28
C ASP A 305 5.21 1.44 -17.92
N THR A 306 6.09 0.97 -17.04
CA THR A 306 6.35 1.53 -15.70
C THR A 306 7.59 2.43 -15.67
N LYS A 307 8.17 2.74 -16.83
CA LYS A 307 9.38 3.55 -16.97
C LYS A 307 9.30 4.85 -16.16
N LEU A 308 10.30 5.05 -15.30
CA LEU A 308 10.57 6.33 -14.65
C LEU A 308 11.05 7.34 -15.70
N LEU A 309 10.33 8.45 -15.82
CA LEU A 309 10.60 9.53 -16.78
C LEU A 309 11.48 10.63 -16.15
N SER A 310 11.40 10.81 -14.84
CA SER A 310 12.22 11.75 -14.08
C SER A 310 12.47 11.20 -12.68
N SER A 311 13.68 11.39 -12.15
CA SER A 311 13.93 11.15 -10.72
C SER A 311 13.02 12.05 -9.89
N CYS A 312 12.59 11.58 -8.72
CA CYS A 312 11.63 12.31 -7.91
C CYS A 312 11.69 11.97 -6.42
N CYS A 313 11.06 12.84 -5.62
CA CYS A 313 10.75 12.59 -4.23
C CYS A 313 9.29 12.96 -3.99
N MET A 314 8.49 11.98 -3.56
CA MET A 314 7.15 12.22 -3.05
C MET A 314 7.24 12.53 -1.56
N ALA A 315 6.48 13.50 -1.09
CA ALA A 315 6.32 13.85 0.32
C ALA A 315 4.83 13.81 0.72
N ASN A 316 4.50 13.11 1.82
CA ASN A 316 3.14 13.09 2.36
C ASN A 316 2.83 14.40 3.07
N ILE A 317 1.60 14.90 2.89
CA ILE A 317 1.08 16.05 3.61
C ILE A 317 0.09 15.53 4.67
N LEU A 318 0.46 15.66 5.94
CA LEU A 318 -0.37 15.25 7.07
C LEU A 318 -1.22 16.41 7.58
N GLY A 319 -2.36 16.13 8.21
CA GLY A 319 -3.28 17.17 8.69
C GLY A 319 -2.74 18.07 9.80
N GLY A 320 -1.49 17.87 10.24
CA GLY A 320 -0.83 18.76 11.19
C GLY A 320 -0.34 20.08 10.61
N VAL A 321 -0.31 20.23 9.27
CA VAL A 321 0.07 21.50 8.61
C VAL A 321 -1.11 22.47 8.47
N TRP A 322 -2.35 22.03 8.69
CA TRP A 322 -3.52 22.92 8.69
C TRP A 322 -3.49 23.83 9.91
N GLN A 323 -3.99 25.05 9.74
CA GLN A 323 -4.07 26.05 10.81
C GLN A 323 -5.05 25.60 11.90
N GLU A 324 -4.84 26.06 13.15
CA GLU A 324 -5.67 25.66 14.29
C GLU A 324 -7.16 26.06 14.12
N ASP A 325 -7.45 27.09 13.34
CA ASP A 325 -8.80 27.54 13.01
C ASP A 325 -9.44 26.76 11.83
N GLY A 326 -8.73 25.76 11.29
CA GLY A 326 -9.14 24.98 10.14
C GLY A 326 -8.73 25.59 8.78
N GLY A 327 -8.00 26.71 8.79
CA GLY A 327 -7.46 27.35 7.59
C GLY A 327 -6.47 26.46 6.83
N GLU A 328 -6.45 26.62 5.51
CA GLU A 328 -5.53 25.91 4.62
C GLU A 328 -4.06 26.36 4.85
N PRO A 329 -3.08 25.46 4.68
CA PRO A 329 -1.67 25.81 4.55
C PRO A 329 -1.42 26.79 3.40
N ASN A 330 -0.30 27.51 3.45
CA ASN A 330 0.11 28.33 2.32
C ASN A 330 0.60 27.44 1.18
N TRP A 331 -0.27 27.20 0.19
CA TRP A 331 0.07 26.37 -0.97
C TRP A 331 0.98 27.06 -2.00
N LEU A 332 1.19 28.38 -1.89
CA LEU A 332 1.94 29.16 -2.89
C LEU A 332 3.37 28.65 -3.13
N PRO A 333 4.17 28.24 -2.13
CA PRO A 333 5.51 27.70 -2.35
C PRO A 333 5.51 26.46 -3.24
N LEU A 334 4.59 25.52 -3.01
CA LEU A 334 4.43 24.34 -3.86
C LEU A 334 3.98 24.73 -5.27
N GLN A 335 2.93 25.54 -5.37
CA GLN A 335 2.34 25.94 -6.66
C GLN A 335 3.25 26.84 -7.51
N SER A 336 4.24 27.51 -6.89
CA SER A 336 5.22 28.35 -7.58
C SER A 336 6.49 27.59 -7.96
N HIS A 337 6.68 26.37 -7.46
CA HIS A 337 7.84 25.56 -7.80
C HIS A 337 7.57 24.78 -9.09
N PRO A 338 8.36 25.00 -10.17
CA PRO A 338 8.01 24.50 -11.51
C PRO A 338 7.98 22.97 -11.64
N ASN A 339 8.67 22.26 -10.74
CA ASN A 339 8.75 20.81 -10.74
C ASN A 339 8.00 20.16 -9.57
N ALA A 340 7.16 20.90 -8.84
CA ALA A 340 6.37 20.35 -7.74
C ALA A 340 4.93 20.12 -8.19
N HIS A 341 4.38 18.96 -7.85
CA HIS A 341 3.05 18.52 -8.25
C HIS A 341 2.24 18.20 -7.00
N LEU A 342 1.26 19.05 -6.67
CA LEU A 342 0.42 18.92 -5.47
C LEU A 342 -0.83 18.08 -5.74
N HIS A 343 -1.08 17.10 -4.87
CA HIS A 343 -2.27 16.24 -4.88
C HIS A 343 -2.99 16.32 -3.53
N LEU A 344 -4.19 16.91 -3.50
CA LEU A 344 -5.04 16.99 -2.31
C LEU A 344 -6.23 16.03 -2.39
N TYR A 345 -6.51 15.34 -1.28
CA TYR A 345 -7.50 14.25 -1.28
C TYR A 345 -8.95 14.70 -0.98
N GLY A 346 -9.20 15.99 -0.76
CA GLY A 346 -10.55 16.52 -0.51
C GLY A 346 -11.17 16.12 0.84
N LYS A 347 -10.37 15.58 1.77
CA LYS A 347 -10.84 15.17 3.11
C LYS A 347 -11.30 16.38 3.92
N LYS A 348 -12.53 16.37 4.43
CA LYS A 348 -13.16 17.51 5.12
C LYS A 348 -12.57 17.87 6.48
N ALA A 349 -11.85 16.96 7.13
CA ALA A 349 -11.31 17.18 8.48
C ALA A 349 -9.83 16.84 8.54
N ALA A 350 -9.00 17.88 8.64
CA ALA A 350 -7.59 17.76 8.95
C ALA A 350 -7.41 17.32 10.41
N ARG A 351 -6.63 16.26 10.62
CA ARG A 351 -6.29 15.73 11.95
C ARG A 351 -4.81 15.37 11.95
N LYS A 352 -4.14 15.56 13.09
CA LYS A 352 -2.75 15.12 13.25
C LYS A 352 -2.59 13.65 12.87
N GLY A 353 -1.62 13.34 12.02
CA GLY A 353 -1.36 11.99 11.49
C GLY A 353 -2.27 11.55 10.33
N ARG A 354 -3.36 12.27 10.02
CA ARG A 354 -4.21 11.93 8.86
C ARG A 354 -3.53 12.39 7.57
N LYS A 355 -3.32 11.48 6.63
CA LYS A 355 -2.84 11.79 5.26
C LYS A 355 -3.89 12.65 4.52
N MET A 356 -3.58 13.92 4.25
CA MET A 356 -4.48 14.89 3.61
C MET A 356 -4.17 15.13 2.14
N GLY A 357 -2.93 14.90 1.75
CA GLY A 357 -2.45 14.98 0.38
C GLY A 357 -1.04 14.41 0.27
N HIS A 358 -0.44 14.60 -0.89
CA HIS A 358 1.00 14.46 -1.11
C HIS A 358 1.44 15.49 -2.14
N PHE A 359 2.74 15.69 -2.27
CA PHE A 359 3.30 16.34 -3.44
C PHE A 359 4.51 15.57 -3.95
N THR A 360 4.75 15.64 -5.25
CA THR A 360 5.92 15.03 -5.89
C THR A 360 6.83 16.13 -6.44
N VAL A 361 8.12 16.07 -6.14
CA VAL A 361 9.12 16.98 -6.71
C VAL A 361 9.98 16.22 -7.71
N LEU A 362 9.96 16.66 -8.97
CA LEU A 362 10.78 16.10 -10.05
C LEU A 362 12.16 16.76 -10.10
N SER A 363 13.20 15.97 -10.36
CA SER A 363 14.58 16.44 -10.53
C SER A 363 15.38 15.53 -11.46
N ALA A 364 16.62 15.94 -11.76
CA ALA A 364 17.56 15.14 -12.53
C ALA A 364 17.99 13.87 -11.77
N ASP A 365 18.15 13.97 -10.44
CA ASP A 365 18.60 12.90 -9.57
C ASP A 365 17.80 12.84 -8.25
N ALA A 366 17.89 11.69 -7.58
CA ALA A 366 17.14 11.36 -6.38
C ALA A 366 17.51 12.25 -5.17
N ASP A 367 18.80 12.59 -5.00
CA ASP A 367 19.27 13.41 -3.88
C ASP A 367 18.75 14.84 -3.99
N THR A 368 18.89 15.44 -5.17
CA THR A 368 18.37 16.79 -5.44
C THR A 368 16.85 16.85 -5.27
N ALA A 369 16.12 15.81 -5.72
CA ALA A 369 14.68 15.73 -5.52
C ALA A 369 14.30 15.68 -4.03
N PHE A 370 15.02 14.89 -3.23
CA PHE A 370 14.80 14.78 -1.80
C PHE A 370 15.08 16.10 -1.06
N GLU A 371 16.19 16.75 -1.36
CA GLU A 371 16.53 18.06 -0.77
C GLU A 371 15.47 19.13 -1.10
N ALA A 372 15.01 19.18 -2.34
CA ALA A 372 13.98 20.12 -2.78
C ALA A 372 12.63 19.84 -2.10
N ALA A 373 12.23 18.57 -2.00
CA ALA A 373 11.03 18.18 -1.28
C ALA A 373 11.09 18.56 0.20
N GLY A 374 12.23 18.34 0.87
CA GLY A 374 12.41 18.76 2.27
C GLY A 374 12.27 20.27 2.48
N LYS A 375 12.86 21.09 1.60
CA LYS A 375 12.75 22.56 1.65
C LYS A 375 11.30 23.03 1.45
N LEU A 376 10.58 22.42 0.50
CA LEU A 376 9.18 22.74 0.24
C LEU A 376 8.28 22.30 1.39
N HIS A 377 8.51 21.12 1.96
CA HIS A 377 7.73 20.63 3.10
C HIS A 377 7.85 21.57 4.31
N GLN A 378 9.05 22.10 4.58
CA GLN A 378 9.26 23.08 5.67
C GLN A 378 8.56 24.43 5.46
N SER A 379 8.08 24.71 4.25
CA SER A 379 7.34 25.95 3.92
C SER A 379 5.82 25.83 4.06
N LEU A 380 5.32 24.62 4.31
CA LEU A 380 3.93 24.32 4.67
C LEU A 380 3.76 24.48 6.18
#